data_AF-A0A7Y5D472-F1
#
_entry.id   AF-A0A7Y5D472-F1
#
_cell.length_a   1.000
_cell.length_b   1.000
_cell.length_c   1.000
_cell.angle_alpha   90.00
_cell.angle_beta   90.00
_cell.angle_gamma   90.00
#
_symmetry.space_group_name_H-M   'P 1'
#
loop_
_entity.id
_entity.type
_entity.pdbx_description
1 polymer ?
#
loop_
_entity_poly.entity_id
_entity_poly.type
_entity_poly.pdbx_seq_one_letter_code
_entity_poly.pdbx_strand_id
1 'polypeptide(L)'
;MISCIKKNFFKLVLASLLSIILGLNYFGFCYNQSRFLSDEEKIKIVVQEILVRYPKLGDVHEQLSTHNGIRQWKTVKTWPENPIPYHDIAEFFTINPNCCQVTTNYKTIGGEGDTVGCWNRLTGHKSSVVGIRYLLRYQNNEGIIQTKLLEIFPSISNCGELVWELG
;
A
#
# COMPACT_ATOMS: atom_id res chain seq x y z
N MET A 1 19.59 49.59 10.52
CA MET A 1 18.66 48.47 10.79
C MET A 1 17.63 48.22 9.67
N ILE A 2 17.03 49.25 9.08
CA ILE A 2 16.03 49.11 7.99
C ILE A 2 16.65 48.59 6.67
N SER A 3 17.94 48.85 6.42
CA SER A 3 18.64 48.43 5.19
C SER A 3 18.91 46.90 5.11
N CYS A 4 19.13 46.23 6.25
CA CYS A 4 19.37 44.77 6.27
C CYS A 4 18.12 43.95 5.96
N ILE A 5 16.92 44.49 6.21
CA ILE A 5 15.65 43.78 5.97
C ILE A 5 15.36 43.68 4.46
N LYS A 6 15.69 44.71 3.66
CA LYS A 6 15.44 44.71 2.21
C LYS A 6 16.23 43.63 1.45
N LYS A 7 17.49 43.34 1.85
CA LYS A 7 18.31 42.29 1.22
C LYS A 7 17.87 40.86 1.57
N ASN A 8 17.10 40.69 2.64
CA ASN A 8 16.64 39.38 3.12
C ASN A 8 15.14 39.13 2.90
N PHE A 9 14.36 40.15 2.51
CA PHE A 9 12.93 40.02 2.27
C PHE A 9 12.60 38.92 1.25
N PHE A 10 13.28 38.90 0.09
CA PHE A 10 13.05 37.87 -0.92
C PHE A 10 13.35 36.45 -0.42
N LYS A 11 14.42 36.28 0.38
CA LYS A 11 14.77 35.00 1.00
C LYS A 11 13.72 34.54 2.01
N LEU A 12 13.18 35.47 2.80
CA LEU A 12 12.12 35.19 3.77
C LEU A 12 10.82 34.78 3.08
N VAL A 13 10.42 35.48 2.02
CA VAL A 13 9.24 35.12 1.22
C VAL A 13 9.42 33.73 0.60
N LEU A 14 10.58 33.46 -0.02
CA LEU A 14 10.85 32.15 -0.62
C LEU A 14 10.86 31.01 0.42
N ALA A 15 11.48 31.24 1.59
CA ALA A 15 11.48 30.27 2.68
C ALA A 15 10.06 30.01 3.23
N SER A 16 9.24 31.06 3.32
CA SER A 16 7.84 30.94 3.74
C SER A 16 7.02 30.13 2.72
N LEU A 17 7.14 30.42 1.43
CA LEU A 17 6.47 29.67 0.37
C LEU A 17 6.91 28.20 0.36
N LEU A 18 8.21 27.94 0.47
CA LEU A 18 8.74 26.58 0.52
C LEU A 18 8.21 25.81 1.74
N SER A 19 8.15 26.45 2.91
CA SER A 19 7.59 25.86 4.13
C SER A 19 6.12 25.49 3.96
N ILE A 20 5.31 26.35 3.32
CA ILE A 20 3.92 26.05 3.00
C ILE A 20 3.83 24.85 2.06
N ILE A 21 4.65 24.82 1.02
CA ILE A 21 4.62 23.75 0.02
C ILE A 21 4.94 22.39 0.66
N LEU A 22 6.02 22.35 1.44
CA LEU A 22 6.46 21.15 2.13
C LEU A 22 5.47 20.72 3.23
N GLY A 23 4.90 21.68 3.96
CA GLY A 23 3.88 21.41 4.97
C GLY A 23 2.63 20.77 4.35
N LEU A 24 2.12 21.34 3.26
CA LEU A 24 0.98 20.77 2.53
C LEU A 24 1.27 19.34 2.04
N ASN A 25 2.47 19.07 1.50
CA ASN A 25 2.88 17.71 1.14
C ASN A 25 2.89 16.78 2.36
N TYR A 26 3.47 17.22 3.48
CA TYR A 26 3.57 16.42 4.69
C TYR A 26 2.21 15.99 5.24
N PHE A 27 1.19 16.84 5.07
CA PHE A 27 -0.20 16.58 5.45
C PHE A 27 -1.02 15.84 4.38
N GLY A 28 -0.43 15.51 3.23
CA GLY A 28 -1.09 14.68 2.23
C GLY A 28 -1.73 15.44 1.06
N PHE A 29 -1.41 16.71 0.84
CA PHE A 29 -1.98 17.47 -0.27
C PHE A 29 -1.43 16.97 -1.60
N CYS A 30 -2.31 16.65 -2.54
CA CYS A 30 -1.94 16.34 -3.91
C CYS A 30 -1.99 17.61 -4.77
N TYR A 31 -0.83 18.10 -5.20
CA TYR A 31 -0.75 19.26 -6.08
C TYR A 31 -1.34 19.01 -7.47
N ASN A 32 -1.18 17.81 -8.02
CA ASN A 32 -1.72 17.47 -9.34
C ASN A 32 -3.26 17.54 -9.38
N GLN A 33 -3.91 17.22 -8.26
CA GLN A 33 -5.37 17.25 -8.12
C GLN A 33 -5.88 18.48 -7.34
N SER A 34 -4.98 19.31 -6.82
CA SER A 34 -5.28 20.47 -5.96
C SER A 34 -6.20 20.13 -4.76
N ARG A 35 -6.03 18.95 -4.15
CA ARG A 35 -6.88 18.49 -3.03
C ARG A 35 -6.17 17.45 -2.16
N PHE A 36 -6.76 17.17 -1.00
CA PHE A 36 -6.42 16.00 -0.19
C PHE A 36 -7.25 14.79 -0.65
N LEU A 37 -6.66 13.60 -0.61
CA LEU A 37 -7.39 12.33 -0.74
C LEU A 37 -7.91 11.90 0.63
N SER A 38 -9.19 11.55 0.71
CA SER A 38 -9.75 10.93 1.90
C SER A 38 -9.21 9.51 2.10
N ASP A 39 -9.35 8.98 3.31
CA ASP A 39 -8.90 7.61 3.58
C ASP A 39 -9.75 6.58 2.82
N GLU A 40 -11.04 6.84 2.63
CA GLU A 40 -11.92 6.02 1.80
C GLU A 40 -11.46 6.01 0.33
N GLU A 41 -11.02 7.15 -0.21
CA GLU A 41 -10.47 7.21 -1.57
C GLU A 41 -9.19 6.39 -1.71
N LYS A 42 -8.26 6.52 -0.76
CA LYS A 42 -7.01 5.73 -0.76
C LYS A 42 -7.29 4.24 -0.67
N ILE A 43 -8.21 3.84 0.22
CA ILE A 43 -8.64 2.45 0.35
C ILE A 43 -9.26 1.96 -0.96
N LYS A 44 -10.14 2.76 -1.57
CA LYS A 44 -10.80 2.42 -2.83
C LYS A 44 -9.78 2.20 -3.96
N ILE A 45 -8.80 3.09 -4.10
CA ILE A 45 -7.72 2.98 -5.09
C ILE A 45 -6.95 1.67 -4.90
N VAL A 46 -6.57 1.37 -3.65
CA VAL A 46 -5.83 0.14 -3.33
C VAL A 46 -6.65 -1.10 -3.65
N VAL A 47 -7.92 -1.15 -3.24
CA VAL A 47 -8.79 -2.30 -3.52
C VAL A 47 -9.01 -2.47 -5.02
N GLN A 48 -9.20 -1.37 -5.77
CA GLN A 48 -9.29 -1.45 -7.23
C GLN A 48 -8.05 -2.09 -7.84
N GLU A 49 -6.86 -1.71 -7.40
CA GLU A 49 -5.62 -2.34 -7.88
C GLU A 49 -5.51 -3.81 -7.47
N ILE A 50 -5.89 -4.15 -6.23
CA ILE A 50 -5.95 -5.55 -5.78
C ILE A 50 -6.83 -6.34 -6.75
N LEU A 51 -8.03 -5.85 -7.06
CA LEU A 51 -8.98 -6.53 -7.96
C LEU A 51 -8.45 -6.63 -9.40
N VAL A 52 -7.67 -5.65 -9.88
CA VAL A 52 -7.00 -5.74 -11.19
C VAL A 52 -5.89 -6.81 -11.20
N ARG A 53 -5.18 -6.97 -10.07
CA ARG A 53 -4.12 -7.98 -9.90
C ARG A 53 -4.65 -9.33 -9.44
N TYR A 54 -5.91 -9.40 -9.03
CA TYR A 54 -6.52 -10.58 -8.43
C TYR A 54 -7.51 -11.24 -9.40
N PRO A 55 -7.47 -12.56 -9.55
CA PRO A 55 -6.38 -13.46 -9.17
C PRO A 55 -5.37 -13.60 -10.33
N LYS A 56 -4.13 -13.11 -10.15
CA LYS A 56 -3.03 -13.55 -11.01
C LYS A 56 -2.60 -14.94 -10.55
N LEU A 57 -2.68 -15.90 -11.48
CA LEU A 57 -2.25 -17.28 -11.31
C LEU A 57 -0.81 -17.31 -10.78
N GLY A 58 -0.65 -17.77 -9.54
CA GLY A 58 0.56 -18.39 -9.01
C GLY A 58 1.86 -17.61 -9.19
N ASP A 59 2.21 -16.77 -8.21
CA ASP A 59 3.63 -16.61 -7.89
C ASP A 59 4.20 -17.99 -7.55
N VAL A 60 4.95 -18.51 -8.50
CA VAL A 60 5.74 -19.72 -8.37
C VAL A 60 7.12 -19.27 -7.93
N HIS A 61 7.54 -19.69 -6.74
CA HIS A 61 8.91 -19.47 -6.29
C HIS A 61 9.55 -20.80 -5.92
N GLU A 62 10.88 -20.86 -6.05
CA GLU A 62 11.65 -22.01 -5.61
C GLU A 62 12.01 -21.82 -4.13
N GLN A 63 11.62 -22.78 -3.30
CA GLN A 63 12.00 -22.83 -1.91
C GLN A 63 13.00 -23.98 -1.70
N LEU A 64 14.13 -23.68 -1.05
CA LEU A 64 15.07 -24.71 -0.65
C LEU A 64 14.43 -25.55 0.48
N SER A 65 14.27 -26.85 0.23
CA SER A 65 13.73 -27.80 1.20
C SER A 65 14.75 -28.92 1.47
N THR A 66 14.76 -29.47 2.69
CA THR A 66 15.61 -30.61 3.02
C THR A 66 14.73 -31.85 3.15
N HIS A 67 14.98 -32.86 2.31
CA HIS A 67 14.30 -34.15 2.38
C HIS A 67 15.35 -35.26 2.53
N ASN A 68 15.25 -36.07 3.57
CA ASN A 68 16.24 -37.12 3.89
C ASN A 68 17.69 -36.61 3.98
N GLY A 69 17.89 -35.40 4.50
CA GLY A 69 19.23 -34.79 4.62
C GLY A 69 19.78 -34.17 3.32
N ILE A 70 19.07 -34.28 2.20
CA ILE A 70 19.45 -33.70 0.91
C ILE A 70 18.71 -32.36 0.72
N ARG A 71 19.47 -31.29 0.42
CA ARG A 71 18.91 -29.99 0.05
C ARG A 71 18.45 -30.03 -1.42
N GLN A 72 17.18 -29.75 -1.65
CA GLN A 72 16.57 -29.69 -2.98
C GLN A 72 15.71 -28.45 -3.13
N TRP A 73 15.79 -27.81 -4.29
CA TRP A 73 14.88 -26.75 -4.68
C TRP A 73 13.51 -27.35 -4.99
N LYS A 74 12.47 -26.86 -4.32
CA LYS A 74 11.09 -27.26 -4.57
C LYS A 74 10.32 -26.05 -5.07
N THR A 75 9.67 -26.21 -6.21
CA THR A 75 8.70 -25.25 -6.71
C THR A 75 7.50 -25.20 -5.76
N VAL A 76 7.29 -24.06 -5.10
CA VAL A 76 6.15 -23.82 -4.21
C VAL A 76 5.20 -22.87 -4.90
N LYS A 77 3.96 -23.32 -5.09
CA LYS A 77 2.88 -22.50 -5.59
C LYS A 77 2.28 -21.73 -4.42
N THR A 78 2.45 -20.42 -4.41
CA THR A 78 1.97 -19.56 -3.29
C THR A 78 0.45 -19.39 -3.30
N TRP A 79 -0.17 -19.64 -4.46
CA TRP A 79 -1.59 -19.40 -4.72
C TRP A 79 -2.36 -20.69 -5.03
N PRO A 80 -3.62 -20.80 -4.59
CA PRO A 80 -4.48 -21.93 -4.91
C PRO A 80 -4.80 -22.00 -6.42
N GLU A 81 -5.11 -23.20 -6.92
CA GLU A 81 -5.24 -23.44 -8.36
C GLU A 81 -6.47 -22.79 -8.98
N ASN A 82 -7.57 -22.72 -8.23
CA ASN A 82 -8.86 -22.21 -8.70
C ASN A 82 -9.33 -21.04 -7.83
N PRO A 83 -8.70 -19.86 -7.92
CA PRO A 83 -9.13 -18.69 -7.17
C PRO A 83 -10.49 -18.19 -7.68
N ILE A 84 -11.36 -17.82 -6.75
CA ILE A 84 -12.69 -17.27 -7.04
C ILE A 84 -12.56 -15.74 -6.97
N PRO A 85 -12.68 -15.02 -8.11
CA PRO A 85 -12.59 -13.57 -8.14
C PRO A 85 -13.70 -12.92 -7.30
N TYR A 86 -13.48 -11.67 -6.88
CA TYR A 86 -14.60 -10.81 -6.50
C TYR A 86 -15.25 -10.27 -7.78
N HIS A 87 -16.56 -10.19 -7.81
CA HIS A 87 -17.34 -9.63 -8.90
C HIS A 87 -17.04 -8.14 -9.07
N ASP A 88 -17.03 -7.41 -7.96
CA ASP A 88 -16.75 -5.97 -7.94
C ASP A 88 -16.27 -5.51 -6.56
N ILE A 89 -16.01 -4.21 -6.45
CA ILE A 89 -15.56 -3.57 -5.23
C ILE A 89 -16.61 -3.59 -4.11
N ALA A 90 -17.90 -3.57 -4.44
CA ALA A 90 -18.96 -3.61 -3.46
C ALA A 90 -19.04 -5.01 -2.82
N GLU A 91 -18.91 -6.08 -3.61
CA GLU A 91 -18.78 -7.44 -3.09
C GLU A 91 -17.55 -7.56 -2.18
N PHE A 92 -16.41 -6.98 -2.57
CA PHE A 92 -15.20 -6.98 -1.75
C PHE A 92 -15.44 -6.40 -0.35
N PHE A 93 -16.05 -5.21 -0.26
CA PHE A 93 -16.34 -4.59 1.04
C PHE A 93 -17.45 -5.29 1.81
N THR A 94 -18.41 -5.89 1.11
CA THR A 94 -19.49 -6.68 1.74
C THR A 94 -18.95 -7.92 2.43
N ILE A 95 -18.02 -8.63 1.78
CA ILE A 95 -17.43 -9.87 2.30
C ILE A 95 -16.37 -9.58 3.37
N ASN A 96 -15.66 -8.45 3.25
CA ASN A 96 -14.56 -8.10 4.14
C ASN A 96 -14.90 -6.82 4.95
N PRO A 97 -15.88 -6.89 5.86
CA PRO A 97 -16.19 -5.75 6.73
C PRO A 97 -14.97 -5.43 7.60
N ASN A 98 -14.67 -4.13 7.78
CA ASN A 98 -13.52 -3.66 8.56
C ASN A 98 -12.15 -4.14 8.03
N CYS A 99 -12.06 -4.48 6.73
CA CYS A 99 -10.82 -4.94 6.09
C CYS A 99 -9.66 -3.95 6.19
N CYS A 100 -9.98 -2.66 6.26
CA CYS A 100 -9.15 -1.66 5.63
C CYS A 100 -8.85 -0.52 6.60
N GLN A 101 -7.58 -0.13 6.67
CA GLN A 101 -7.12 1.00 7.48
C GLN A 101 -6.02 1.77 6.77
N VAL A 102 -6.04 3.09 6.87
CA VAL A 102 -4.93 3.94 6.45
C VAL A 102 -4.06 4.24 7.67
N THR A 103 -2.76 4.05 7.54
CA THR A 103 -1.79 4.27 8.63
C THR A 103 -0.48 4.82 8.08
N THR A 104 0.33 5.46 8.92
CA THR A 104 1.73 5.75 8.60
C THR A 104 2.67 4.67 9.10
N ASN A 105 2.20 3.79 10.00
CA ASN A 105 2.99 2.77 10.65
C ASN A 105 2.22 1.45 10.59
N TYR A 106 2.83 0.37 10.11
CA TYR A 106 2.17 -0.94 10.09
C TYR A 106 3.03 -2.00 10.75
N LYS A 107 2.37 -3.06 11.19
CA LYS A 107 2.99 -4.32 11.62
C LYS A 107 2.19 -5.44 10.99
N THR A 108 2.91 -6.36 10.35
CA THR A 108 2.37 -7.62 9.84
C THR A 108 2.10 -8.58 11.00
N ILE A 109 1.30 -9.63 10.73
CA ILE A 109 1.08 -10.75 11.67
C ILE A 109 2.42 -11.38 12.15
N GLY A 110 3.47 -11.35 11.33
CA GLY A 110 4.81 -11.85 11.68
C GLY A 110 5.63 -10.93 12.59
N GLY A 111 5.11 -9.75 12.95
CA GLY A 111 5.79 -8.77 13.81
C GLY A 111 6.72 -7.82 13.05
N GLU A 112 7.02 -8.08 11.78
CA GLU A 112 7.73 -7.16 10.89
C GLU A 112 6.84 -5.95 10.58
N GLY A 113 7.41 -4.75 10.55
CA GLY A 113 6.67 -3.53 10.31
C GLY A 113 7.57 -2.41 9.81
N ASP A 114 6.95 -1.43 9.14
CA ASP A 114 7.64 -0.25 8.63
C ASP A 114 6.84 1.02 8.96
N THR A 115 7.51 2.16 8.88
CA THR A 115 6.98 3.49 9.13
C THR A 115 7.30 4.42 7.97
N VAL A 116 6.31 5.16 7.50
CA VAL A 116 6.48 6.17 6.47
C VAL A 116 7.42 7.26 6.99
N GLY A 117 8.65 7.28 6.45
CA GLY A 117 9.67 8.26 6.82
C GLY A 117 9.27 9.71 6.53
N CYS A 118 9.83 10.63 7.31
CA CYS A 118 9.55 12.08 7.19
C CYS A 118 9.81 12.62 5.77
N TRP A 119 10.92 12.23 5.15
CA TRP A 119 11.28 12.66 3.80
C TRP A 119 10.26 12.20 2.76
N ASN A 120 9.75 10.97 2.87
CA ASN A 120 8.71 10.46 1.98
C ASN A 120 7.41 11.27 2.07
N ARG A 121 7.07 11.74 3.27
CA ARG A 121 5.91 12.63 3.49
C ARG A 121 6.15 14.03 2.93
N LEU A 122 7.35 14.60 3.15
CA LEU A 122 7.70 15.94 2.65
C LEU A 122 7.75 16.01 1.12
N THR A 123 8.16 14.93 0.46
CA THR A 123 8.15 14.85 -1.02
C THR A 123 6.79 14.43 -1.58
N GLY A 124 5.91 13.87 -0.74
CA GLY A 124 4.61 13.32 -1.16
C GLY A 124 4.71 11.98 -1.90
N HIS A 125 5.91 11.39 -2.01
CA HIS A 125 6.13 10.13 -2.72
C HIS A 125 5.46 8.93 -2.03
N LYS A 126 5.59 8.83 -0.70
CA LYS A 126 4.88 7.85 0.13
C LYS A 126 4.25 8.61 1.31
N SER A 127 2.93 8.72 1.29
CA SER A 127 2.14 9.51 2.23
C SER A 127 1.63 8.67 3.40
N SER A 128 1.23 7.45 3.07
CA SER A 128 0.55 6.52 3.96
C SER A 128 0.67 5.10 3.40
N VAL A 129 0.28 4.15 4.23
CA VAL A 129 0.17 2.73 3.94
C VAL A 129 -1.28 2.34 4.17
N VAL A 130 -1.84 1.55 3.26
CA VAL A 130 -3.20 1.03 3.40
C VAL A 130 -3.12 -0.43 3.78
N GLY A 131 -3.42 -0.75 5.04
CA GLY A 131 -3.53 -2.12 5.50
C GLY A 131 -4.85 -2.72 5.03
N ILE A 132 -4.80 -3.82 4.28
CA ILE A 132 -5.97 -4.53 3.75
C ILE A 132 -5.92 -5.98 4.23
N ARG A 133 -6.95 -6.37 4.99
CA ARG A 133 -7.22 -7.76 5.40
C ARG A 133 -8.43 -8.29 4.65
N TYR A 134 -8.25 -9.33 3.84
CA TYR A 134 -9.31 -9.85 2.98
C TYR A 134 -9.23 -11.36 2.78
N LEU A 135 -10.36 -11.97 2.41
CA LEU A 135 -10.49 -13.41 2.19
C LEU A 135 -10.16 -13.76 0.72
N LEU A 136 -9.09 -14.51 0.50
CA LEU A 136 -8.88 -15.22 -0.75
C LEU A 136 -9.83 -16.43 -0.76
N ARG A 137 -10.80 -16.43 -1.68
CA ARG A 137 -11.71 -17.57 -1.91
C ARG A 137 -11.15 -18.44 -3.03
N TYR A 138 -11.17 -19.75 -2.88
CA TYR A 138 -10.70 -20.67 -3.92
C TYR A 138 -11.38 -22.02 -3.82
N GLN A 139 -11.39 -22.76 -4.93
CA GLN A 139 -11.91 -24.12 -4.97
C GLN A 139 -10.74 -25.11 -4.90
N ASN A 140 -10.81 -26.07 -3.98
CA ASN A 140 -9.82 -27.16 -3.90
C ASN A 140 -10.07 -28.21 -5.00
N ASN A 141 -9.22 -29.23 -5.08
CA ASN A 141 -9.32 -30.29 -6.09
C ASN A 141 -10.58 -31.17 -5.96
N GLU A 142 -11.27 -31.10 -4.82
CA GLU A 142 -12.52 -31.82 -4.53
C GLU A 142 -13.76 -30.98 -4.86
N GLY A 143 -13.58 -29.76 -5.37
CA GLY A 143 -14.68 -28.84 -5.67
C GLY A 143 -15.18 -28.05 -4.46
N ILE A 144 -14.55 -28.18 -3.28
CA ILE A 144 -14.95 -27.51 -2.05
C ILE A 144 -14.36 -26.09 -2.01
N ILE A 145 -15.22 -25.10 -1.70
CA ILE A 145 -14.80 -23.71 -1.50
C ILE A 145 -14.05 -23.60 -0.18
N GLN A 146 -12.85 -23.05 -0.26
CA GLN A 146 -11.96 -22.74 0.83
C GLN A 146 -11.70 -21.24 0.88
N THR A 147 -11.35 -20.75 2.07
CA THR A 147 -10.98 -19.35 2.28
C THR A 147 -9.66 -19.25 3.01
N LYS A 148 -8.81 -18.30 2.59
CA LYS A 148 -7.57 -17.96 3.27
C LYS A 148 -7.57 -16.47 3.58
N LEU A 149 -7.31 -16.10 4.83
CA LEU A 149 -7.13 -14.69 5.19
C LEU A 149 -5.76 -14.22 4.66
N LEU A 150 -5.79 -13.13 3.90
CA LEU A 150 -4.60 -12.42 3.42
C LEU A 150 -4.54 -11.04 4.07
N GLU A 151 -3.32 -10.57 4.29
CA GLU A 151 -3.03 -9.24 4.78
C GLU A 151 -1.93 -8.63 3.91
N ILE A 152 -2.18 -7.41 3.39
CA ILE A 152 -1.21 -6.66 2.59
C ILE A 152 -1.16 -5.20 3.02
N PHE A 153 -0.02 -4.54 2.77
CA PHE A 153 0.26 -3.17 3.19
C PHE A 153 0.83 -2.30 2.05
N PRO A 154 0.11 -2.12 0.93
CA PRO A 154 0.54 -1.23 -0.14
C PRO A 154 0.74 0.21 0.36
N SER A 155 1.86 0.79 -0.06
CA SER A 155 2.16 2.21 0.16
C SER A 155 1.49 3.06 -0.92
N ILE A 156 1.05 4.27 -0.55
CA ILE A 156 0.36 5.18 -1.47
C ILE A 156 0.91 6.61 -1.36
N SER A 157 1.05 7.29 -2.50
CA SER A 157 1.49 8.69 -2.58
C SER A 157 0.39 9.67 -2.15
N ASN A 158 0.69 10.97 -2.09
CA ASN A 158 -0.34 12.00 -1.84
C ASN A 158 -1.41 12.03 -2.93
N CYS A 159 -1.05 11.61 -4.16
CA CYS A 159 -1.90 11.68 -5.34
C CYS A 159 -2.55 10.35 -5.72
N GLY A 160 -2.41 9.32 -4.89
CA GLY A 160 -3.07 8.03 -5.10
C GLY A 160 -2.27 7.05 -5.95
N GLU A 161 -0.99 7.30 -6.18
CA GLU A 161 -0.12 6.36 -6.88
C GLU A 161 0.39 5.30 -5.90
N LEU A 162 0.36 4.03 -6.31
CA LEU A 162 0.82 2.93 -5.48
C LEU A 162 2.33 2.76 -5.61
N VAL A 163 3.00 2.78 -4.46
CA VAL A 163 4.45 2.60 -4.34
C VAL A 163 4.70 1.16 -3.94
N TRP A 164 5.18 0.36 -4.89
CA TRP A 164 5.63 -1.00 -4.64
C TRP A 164 7.09 -0.94 -4.25
N GLU A 165 7.37 -1.03 -2.95
CA GLU A 165 8.72 -1.36 -2.52
C GLU A 165 8.95 -2.82 -2.93
N LEU A 166 9.84 -3.04 -3.89
CA LEU A 166 10.38 -4.36 -4.20
C LEU A 166 11.03 -4.85 -2.89
N GLY A 167 10.37 -5.80 -2.23
CA GLY A 167 10.95 -6.53 -1.10
C GLY A 167 12.21 -7.27 -1.51
#